data_AF-A0A212FCM4-F1
#
_entry.id   AF-A0A212FCM4-F1
#
_cell.length_a   1.000
_cell.length_b   1.000
_cell.length_c   1.000
_cell.angle_alpha   90.00
_cell.angle_beta   90.00
_cell.angle_gamma   90.00
#
_symmetry.space_group_name_H-M   'P 1'
#
loop_
_entity.id
_entity.type
_entity.pdbx_description
1 polymer ?
#
loop_
_entity_poly.entity_id
_entity_poly.type
_entity_poly.pdbx_seq_one_letter_code
_entity_poly.pdbx_strand_id
1 'polypeptide(L)'
;MDITPLFKACIKTVRTRNKAFGIHSPSSEDKQRILRTKPKTAFMITAKDITLQITKLRDFMLEHRERYLSFFNSVTGDEMSEAERDQIDTGAQRIINTCSHLLKEFRNDNRKLSVSQQTRDYMDAVIDLIDSYLKSVCKIHSELKALRVKRALDIRKLSRLEQPQTKSSIPNPFIDNKIIEQEEEKDEENGELSAEELQMFESENVQLLNELNSMTEEVRQIESKVLHIAELQEIFTEKVLQQEQDIDRIANTVVGTTETMKDANEQIKQAIQRNAGLRVYILFFLLVMSFTLLFLDCDHQECQANYEVLGAAVTDHIYYLLETELNLIRLPVPKGSTEKNGTFIFVCPDFDKQDVLLVLIHGSGAVRAGQWARSLIINDCLDTGTQIPYIKKAQAKGYGILVLNSNDNFRGDNKISHSSSAEEHANYVWKTYIKPTKAASILIVAHSYGGILTVLLADKEKKEFEKRVKAIALTDSVHGYSGVKISKYLKQVSKNWISSTSPLDAPMKTPDFDITRVSAGTI
;
A
#
# COMPACT_ATOMS: atom_id res chain seq x y z
N MET A 1 -19.26 -1.32 -50.78
CA MET A 1 -20.46 -2.17 -50.78
C MET A 1 -20.32 -3.18 -51.89
N ASP A 2 -20.90 -4.38 -51.74
CA ASP A 2 -21.10 -5.27 -52.87
C ASP A 2 -22.13 -4.64 -53.85
N ILE A 3 -21.86 -4.78 -55.15
CA ILE A 3 -22.70 -4.31 -56.26
C ILE A 3 -22.99 -5.43 -57.28
N THR A 4 -22.69 -6.68 -56.95
CA THR A 4 -22.87 -7.85 -57.82
C THR A 4 -24.33 -8.04 -58.26
N PRO A 5 -24.57 -8.71 -59.41
CA PRO A 5 -25.92 -9.10 -59.83
C PRO A 5 -26.62 -9.99 -58.81
N LEU A 6 -25.88 -10.89 -58.14
CA LEU A 6 -26.39 -11.81 -57.13
C LEU A 6 -26.94 -11.05 -55.91
N PHE A 7 -26.16 -10.13 -55.34
CA PHE A 7 -26.61 -9.29 -54.22
C PHE A 7 -27.85 -8.45 -54.58
N LYS A 8 -27.87 -7.88 -55.79
CA LYS A 8 -29.04 -7.14 -56.33
C LYS A 8 -30.27 -8.04 -56.51
N ALA A 9 -30.10 -9.29 -56.90
CA ALA A 9 -31.18 -10.26 -57.01
C ALA A 9 -31.74 -10.63 -55.63
N CYS A 10 -30.88 -10.96 -54.65
CA CYS A 10 -31.29 -11.23 -53.27
C CYS A 10 -32.06 -10.06 -52.65
N ILE A 11 -31.61 -8.82 -52.84
CA ILE A 11 -32.34 -7.62 -52.39
C ILE A 11 -33.71 -7.51 -53.05
N LYS A 12 -33.85 -7.80 -54.35
CA LYS A 12 -35.17 -7.83 -55.02
C LYS A 12 -36.08 -8.87 -54.38
N THR A 13 -35.62 -10.11 -54.20
CA THR A 13 -36.40 -11.19 -53.58
C THR A 13 -36.88 -10.82 -52.18
N VAL A 14 -36.00 -10.27 -51.34
CA VAL A 14 -36.36 -9.80 -49.98
C VAL A 14 -37.37 -8.65 -50.03
N ARG A 15 -37.23 -7.69 -50.96
CA ARG A 15 -38.22 -6.61 -51.14
C ARG A 15 -39.59 -7.13 -51.56
N THR A 16 -39.66 -8.06 -52.50
CA THR A 16 -40.92 -8.66 -52.95
C THR A 16 -41.58 -9.45 -51.83
N ARG A 17 -40.81 -10.24 -51.08
CA ARG A 17 -41.30 -10.98 -49.90
C ARG A 17 -41.87 -10.03 -48.85
N ASN A 18 -41.12 -9.00 -48.46
CA ASN A 18 -41.56 -8.07 -47.41
C ASN A 18 -42.81 -7.27 -47.84
N LYS A 19 -42.95 -6.92 -49.13
CA LYS A 19 -44.17 -6.32 -49.67
C LYS A 19 -45.40 -7.25 -49.55
N ALA A 20 -45.23 -8.55 -49.74
CA ALA A 20 -46.33 -9.53 -49.58
C ALA A 20 -46.80 -9.65 -48.12
N PHE A 21 -45.92 -9.40 -47.14
CA PHE A 21 -46.27 -9.33 -45.71
C PHE A 21 -46.75 -7.94 -45.25
N GLY A 22 -47.10 -7.03 -46.17
CA GLY A 22 -47.59 -5.68 -45.83
C GLY A 22 -46.50 -4.74 -45.28
N ILE A 23 -45.24 -5.15 -45.23
CA ILE A 23 -44.14 -4.36 -44.69
C ILE A 23 -43.68 -3.36 -45.76
N HIS A 24 -44.22 -2.14 -45.70
CA HIS A 24 -43.83 -1.05 -46.58
C HIS A 24 -42.35 -0.65 -46.34
N SER A 25 -41.51 -0.86 -47.34
CA SER A 25 -40.18 -0.25 -47.41
C SER A 25 -40.31 1.28 -47.35
N PRO A 26 -39.44 2.00 -46.62
CA PRO A 26 -39.44 3.46 -46.62
C PRO A 26 -39.27 4.03 -48.04
N SER A 27 -39.78 5.24 -48.23
CA SER A 27 -39.88 5.94 -49.51
C SER A 27 -38.52 6.23 -50.16
N SER A 28 -38.52 6.41 -51.48
CA SER A 28 -37.31 6.41 -52.31
C SER A 28 -36.45 7.69 -52.25
N GLU A 29 -36.77 8.63 -51.37
CA GLU A 29 -36.04 9.89 -51.20
C GLU A 29 -34.76 9.74 -50.36
N ASP A 30 -34.72 8.74 -49.46
CA ASP A 30 -33.65 8.58 -48.46
C ASP A 30 -32.29 8.08 -49.03
N LYS A 31 -32.12 8.16 -50.36
CA LYS A 31 -30.91 7.73 -51.10
C LYS A 31 -29.64 8.49 -50.70
N GLN A 32 -29.77 9.73 -50.20
CA GLN A 32 -28.62 10.56 -49.80
C GLN A 32 -28.15 10.31 -48.35
N ARG A 33 -28.81 9.44 -47.58
CA ARG A 33 -28.52 9.24 -46.15
C ARG A 33 -27.14 8.66 -45.85
N ILE A 34 -26.54 7.91 -46.79
CA ILE A 34 -25.26 7.21 -46.61
C ILE A 34 -24.05 8.05 -47.06
N LEU A 35 -24.23 8.93 -48.05
CA LEU A 35 -23.16 9.77 -48.61
C LEU A 35 -23.41 11.26 -48.33
N ARG A 36 -23.66 11.60 -47.07
CA ARG A 36 -23.53 12.99 -46.61
C ARG A 36 -22.06 13.38 -46.61
N THR A 37 -21.68 14.30 -47.48
CA THR A 37 -20.39 15.01 -47.42
C THR A 37 -20.29 15.73 -46.09
N LYS A 38 -19.48 15.21 -45.16
CA LYS A 38 -19.29 15.83 -43.85
C LYS A 38 -18.69 17.23 -44.03
N PRO A 39 -19.19 18.26 -43.33
CA PRO A 39 -18.57 19.58 -43.37
C PRO A 39 -17.12 19.49 -42.88
N LYS A 40 -16.24 20.31 -43.45
CA LYS A 40 -14.83 20.39 -43.05
C LYS A 40 -14.78 20.76 -41.56
N THR A 41 -14.21 19.92 -40.73
CA THR A 41 -14.03 20.21 -39.30
C THR A 41 -13.01 21.34 -39.12
N ALA A 42 -13.14 22.12 -38.04
CA ALA A 42 -12.18 23.20 -37.74
C ALA A 42 -10.73 22.69 -37.74
N PHE A 43 -10.50 21.49 -37.18
CA PHE A 43 -9.25 20.74 -37.23
C PHE A 43 -8.65 20.62 -38.64
N MET A 44 -9.45 20.26 -39.65
CA MET A 44 -8.99 20.13 -41.04
C MET A 44 -8.69 21.49 -41.70
N ILE A 45 -9.22 22.59 -41.16
CA ILE A 45 -8.96 23.94 -41.68
C ILE A 45 -7.62 24.44 -41.12
N THR A 46 -7.43 24.38 -39.80
CA THR A 46 -6.18 24.80 -39.14
C THR A 46 -4.99 23.92 -39.54
N ALA A 47 -5.16 22.60 -39.64
CA ALA A 47 -4.12 21.69 -40.13
C ALA A 47 -3.67 22.02 -41.57
N LYS A 48 -4.60 22.50 -42.42
CA LYS A 48 -4.28 22.91 -43.79
C LYS A 48 -3.61 24.28 -43.85
N ASP A 49 -3.98 25.23 -42.99
CA ASP A 49 -3.29 26.52 -42.94
C ASP A 49 -1.85 26.35 -42.46
N ILE A 50 -1.60 25.61 -41.38
CA ILE A 50 -0.24 25.29 -40.90
C ILE A 50 0.59 24.61 -42.01
N THR A 51 0.03 23.60 -42.68
CA THR A 51 0.68 22.94 -43.84
C THR A 51 0.99 23.93 -44.98
N LEU A 52 0.11 24.91 -45.24
CA LEU A 52 0.31 25.94 -46.26
C LEU A 52 1.44 26.91 -45.88
N GLN A 53 1.54 27.35 -44.62
CA GLN A 53 2.66 28.21 -44.18
C GLN A 53 4.01 27.48 -44.27
N ILE A 54 4.07 26.20 -43.86
CA ILE A 54 5.28 25.35 -43.99
C ILE A 54 5.67 25.18 -45.47
N THR A 55 4.67 25.07 -46.36
CA THR A 55 4.90 24.94 -47.82
C THR A 55 5.42 26.25 -48.41
N LYS A 56 4.88 27.42 -48.03
CA LYS A 56 5.44 28.72 -48.43
C LYS A 56 6.89 28.89 -47.99
N LEU A 57 7.24 28.48 -46.78
CA LEU A 57 8.63 28.49 -46.30
C LEU A 57 9.53 27.61 -47.17
N ARG A 58 9.10 26.38 -47.48
CA ARG A 58 9.83 25.47 -48.39
C ARG A 58 10.07 26.11 -49.75
N ASP A 59 9.03 26.71 -50.32
CA ASP A 59 9.10 27.25 -51.69
C ASP A 59 9.97 28.51 -51.74
N PHE A 60 9.88 29.40 -50.76
CA PHE A 60 10.79 30.54 -50.55
C PHE A 60 12.27 30.10 -50.39
N MET A 61 12.52 29.01 -49.65
CA MET A 61 13.86 28.43 -49.49
C MET A 61 14.41 27.79 -50.77
N LEU A 62 13.54 27.32 -51.68
CA LEU A 62 13.95 26.76 -52.97
C LEU A 62 14.13 27.86 -54.04
N GLU A 63 13.29 28.89 -54.03
CA GLU A 63 13.37 30.05 -54.93
C GLU A 63 14.67 30.84 -54.71
N HIS A 64 15.03 31.12 -53.46
CA HIS A 64 16.28 31.83 -53.16
C HIS A 64 17.54 30.95 -53.16
N ARG A 65 17.43 29.63 -53.34
CA ARG A 65 18.54 28.67 -53.22
C ARG A 65 19.75 29.04 -54.08
N GLU A 66 19.53 29.30 -55.37
CA GLU A 66 20.63 29.59 -56.30
C GLU A 66 21.27 30.95 -55.99
N ARG A 67 20.45 32.00 -55.79
CA ARG A 67 20.87 33.37 -55.44
C ARG A 67 21.64 33.45 -54.11
N TYR A 68 21.26 32.62 -53.14
CA TYR A 68 21.91 32.51 -51.83
C TYR A 68 23.27 31.80 -51.93
N LEU A 69 23.38 30.79 -52.80
CA LEU A 69 24.58 29.98 -53.01
C LEU A 69 25.57 30.55 -54.04
N SER A 70 25.15 31.50 -54.88
CA SER A 70 26.03 32.24 -55.79
C SER A 70 26.91 33.25 -55.03
N PHE A 71 28.22 33.12 -55.22
CA PHE A 71 29.27 34.00 -54.70
C PHE A 71 30.19 34.60 -55.77
N PHE A 72 30.16 34.05 -56.99
CA PHE A 72 30.81 34.58 -58.18
C PHE A 72 30.00 34.12 -59.38
N ASN A 73 29.50 35.07 -60.18
CA ASN A 73 28.87 34.78 -61.47
C ASN A 73 29.11 35.98 -62.41
N SER A 74 30.38 36.17 -62.83
CA SER A 74 30.92 37.37 -63.51
C SER A 74 30.34 37.68 -64.91
N VAL A 75 29.16 37.18 -65.24
CA VAL A 75 28.43 37.38 -66.50
C VAL A 75 27.07 38.07 -66.24
N THR A 76 26.54 38.05 -65.02
CA THR A 76 25.27 38.70 -64.65
C THR A 76 25.36 39.36 -63.28
N GLY A 77 25.44 40.70 -63.24
CA GLY A 77 25.65 41.51 -62.03
C GLY A 77 24.43 41.62 -61.10
N ASP A 78 23.72 40.53 -60.86
CA ASP A 78 22.58 40.43 -59.93
C ASP A 78 23.03 39.75 -58.62
N GLU A 79 24.12 40.26 -58.03
CA GLU A 79 24.72 39.71 -56.82
C GLU A 79 23.95 40.13 -55.56
N MET A 80 23.59 39.14 -54.76
CA MET A 80 22.93 39.33 -53.46
C MET A 80 23.95 39.74 -52.40
N SER A 81 23.61 40.70 -51.54
CA SER A 81 24.47 41.20 -50.46
C SER A 81 24.55 40.23 -49.28
N GLU A 82 25.59 40.33 -48.44
CA GLU A 82 25.69 39.55 -47.20
C GLU A 82 24.57 39.92 -46.22
N ALA A 83 24.22 41.21 -46.11
CA ALA A 83 23.11 41.68 -45.28
C ALA A 83 21.75 41.12 -45.74
N GLU A 84 21.56 40.93 -47.06
CA GLU A 84 20.34 40.30 -47.60
C GLU A 84 20.30 38.80 -47.27
N ARG A 85 21.44 38.10 -47.25
CA ARG A 85 21.50 36.67 -46.87
C ARG A 85 21.13 36.49 -45.40
N ASP A 86 21.60 37.38 -44.53
CA ASP A 86 21.22 37.40 -43.11
C ASP A 86 19.74 37.78 -42.91
N GLN A 87 19.18 38.64 -43.76
CA GLN A 87 17.76 38.97 -43.75
C GLN A 87 16.89 37.76 -44.17
N ILE A 88 17.31 36.97 -45.16
CA ILE A 88 16.65 35.70 -45.53
C ILE A 88 16.74 34.68 -44.40
N ASP A 89 17.93 34.43 -43.83
CA ASP A 89 18.11 33.51 -42.70
C ASP A 89 17.22 33.91 -41.49
N THR A 90 17.15 35.21 -41.19
CA THR A 90 16.32 35.77 -40.11
C THR A 90 14.82 35.62 -40.40
N GLY A 91 14.40 35.82 -41.65
CA GLY A 91 13.03 35.62 -42.10
C GLY A 91 12.60 34.16 -42.01
N ALA A 92 13.44 33.24 -42.51
CA ALA A 92 13.23 31.81 -42.46
C ALA A 92 13.12 31.31 -41.01
N GLN A 93 14.07 31.68 -40.14
CA GLN A 93 14.04 31.28 -38.73
C GLN A 93 12.80 31.82 -38.00
N ARG A 94 12.33 33.03 -38.32
CA ARG A 94 11.09 33.58 -37.77
C ARG A 94 9.88 32.72 -38.17
N ILE A 95 9.76 32.35 -39.45
CA ILE A 95 8.65 31.52 -39.94
C ILE A 95 8.71 30.11 -39.35
N ILE A 96 9.90 29.51 -39.22
CA ILE A 96 10.12 28.22 -38.54
C ILE A 96 9.59 28.28 -37.10
N ASN A 97 9.99 29.31 -36.34
CA ASN A 97 9.59 29.49 -34.95
C ASN A 97 8.07 29.68 -34.83
N THR A 98 7.45 30.46 -35.72
CA THR A 98 5.99 30.64 -35.77
C THR A 98 5.26 29.33 -36.10
N CYS A 99 5.71 28.57 -37.11
CA CYS A 99 5.09 27.29 -37.46
C CYS A 99 5.20 26.26 -36.32
N SER A 100 6.35 26.22 -35.64
CA SER A 100 6.58 25.38 -34.46
C SER A 100 5.65 25.76 -33.29
N HIS A 101 5.45 27.05 -33.03
CA HIS A 101 4.53 27.53 -32.00
C HIS A 101 3.07 27.14 -32.31
N LEU A 102 2.60 27.45 -33.53
CA LEU A 102 1.24 27.13 -33.97
C LEU A 102 0.96 25.62 -33.94
N LEU A 103 1.94 24.78 -34.30
CA LEU A 103 1.81 23.32 -34.25
C LEU A 103 1.77 22.80 -32.80
N LYS A 104 2.52 23.42 -31.88
CA LYS A 104 2.50 23.10 -30.45
C LYS A 104 1.17 23.49 -29.79
N GLU A 105 0.62 24.66 -30.12
CA GLU A 105 -0.72 25.08 -29.69
C GLU A 105 -1.79 24.14 -30.25
N PHE A 106 -1.74 23.85 -31.55
CA PHE A 106 -2.66 22.93 -32.22
C PHE A 106 -2.64 21.52 -31.61
N ARG A 107 -1.47 20.97 -31.25
CA ARG A 107 -1.37 19.70 -30.52
C ARG A 107 -1.95 19.80 -29.11
N ASN A 108 -1.69 20.89 -28.39
CA ASN A 108 -2.20 21.09 -27.02
C ASN A 108 -3.72 21.24 -26.95
N ASP A 109 -4.35 21.93 -27.89
CA ASP A 109 -5.80 22.15 -27.86
C ASP A 109 -6.59 20.91 -28.27
N ASN A 110 -6.14 20.15 -29.28
CA ASN A 110 -6.80 18.90 -29.64
C ASN A 110 -6.64 17.82 -28.55
N ARG A 111 -5.54 17.80 -27.80
CA ARG A 111 -5.35 16.88 -26.67
C ARG A 111 -6.43 17.04 -25.58
N LYS A 112 -6.99 18.25 -25.41
CA LYS A 112 -8.06 18.55 -24.43
C LYS A 112 -9.45 18.04 -24.87
N LEU A 113 -9.65 17.70 -26.15
CA LEU A 113 -10.96 17.34 -26.68
C LEU A 113 -11.37 15.90 -26.36
N SER A 114 -12.61 15.71 -25.93
CA SER A 114 -13.25 14.43 -25.63
C SER A 114 -13.77 13.71 -26.89
N VAL A 115 -12.88 13.47 -27.86
CA VAL A 115 -13.19 12.72 -29.08
C VAL A 115 -13.05 11.21 -28.91
N SER A 116 -13.79 10.45 -29.74
CA SER A 116 -13.69 8.98 -29.86
C SER A 116 -12.27 8.54 -30.25
N GLN A 117 -11.84 7.35 -29.82
CA GLN A 117 -10.48 6.84 -30.01
C GLN A 117 -10.04 6.91 -31.48
N GLN A 118 -10.81 6.36 -32.41
CA GLN A 118 -10.51 6.41 -33.85
C GLN A 118 -10.36 7.84 -34.41
N THR A 119 -10.98 8.84 -33.77
CA THR A 119 -10.82 10.26 -34.13
C THR A 119 -9.56 10.86 -33.51
N ARG A 120 -9.17 10.43 -32.30
CA ARG A 120 -7.91 10.77 -31.64
C ARG A 120 -6.72 10.25 -32.44
N ASP A 121 -6.72 8.96 -32.75
CA ASP A 121 -5.67 8.29 -33.53
C ASP A 121 -5.46 8.99 -34.90
N TYR A 122 -6.55 9.40 -35.55
CA TYR A 122 -6.53 10.18 -36.79
C TYR A 122 -5.96 11.59 -36.58
N MET A 123 -6.33 12.29 -35.51
CA MET A 123 -5.85 13.64 -35.22
C MET A 123 -4.35 13.65 -34.92
N ASP A 124 -3.89 12.74 -34.07
CA ASP A 124 -2.49 12.62 -33.69
C ASP A 124 -1.62 12.26 -34.91
N ALA A 125 -2.03 11.28 -35.72
CA ALA A 125 -1.33 10.92 -36.96
C ALA A 125 -1.24 12.07 -37.99
N VAL A 126 -2.24 12.96 -38.07
CA VAL A 126 -2.19 14.16 -38.92
C VAL A 126 -1.22 15.21 -38.36
N ILE A 127 -1.17 15.39 -37.04
CA ILE A 127 -0.26 16.33 -36.39
C ILE A 127 1.19 15.87 -36.57
N ASP A 128 1.45 14.58 -36.40
CA ASP A 128 2.80 13.98 -36.53
C ASP A 128 3.32 14.04 -37.98
N LEU A 129 2.42 13.91 -38.98
CA LEU A 129 2.78 14.09 -40.38
C LEU A 129 3.18 15.55 -40.70
N ILE A 130 2.51 16.53 -40.08
CA ILE A 130 2.83 17.96 -40.23
C ILE A 130 4.15 18.31 -39.52
N ASP A 131 4.41 17.72 -38.33
CA ASP A 131 5.67 17.84 -37.60
C ASP A 131 6.86 17.27 -38.39
N SER A 132 6.67 16.08 -38.99
CA SER A 132 7.66 15.46 -39.89
C SER A 132 7.94 16.32 -41.13
N TYR A 133 6.90 16.94 -41.72
CA TYR A 133 7.06 17.83 -42.86
C TYR A 133 7.79 19.13 -42.49
N LEU A 134 7.45 19.77 -41.36
CA LEU A 134 8.18 20.94 -40.84
C LEU A 134 9.66 20.62 -40.61
N LYS A 135 9.97 19.52 -39.92
CA LYS A 135 11.36 19.07 -39.67
C LYS A 135 12.14 18.85 -40.97
N SER A 136 11.47 18.31 -41.99
CA SER A 136 12.06 18.11 -43.31
C SER A 136 12.39 19.43 -44.03
N VAL A 137 11.55 20.46 -43.89
CA VAL A 137 11.82 21.82 -44.42
C VAL A 137 12.91 22.54 -43.62
N CYS A 138 12.91 22.42 -42.28
CA CYS A 138 13.97 22.94 -41.42
C CYS A 138 15.35 22.36 -41.78
N LYS A 139 15.43 21.06 -42.10
CA LYS A 139 16.66 20.41 -42.54
C LYS A 139 17.24 21.05 -43.81
N ILE A 140 16.40 21.37 -44.80
CA ILE A 140 16.84 22.05 -46.04
C ILE A 140 17.46 23.41 -45.72
N HIS A 141 16.84 24.20 -44.84
CA HIS A 141 17.39 25.50 -44.40
C HIS A 141 18.74 25.36 -43.69
N SER A 142 18.89 24.38 -42.77
CA SER A 142 20.16 24.13 -42.10
C SER A 142 21.26 23.65 -43.07
N GLU A 143 20.94 22.82 -44.05
CA GLU A 143 21.88 22.38 -45.09
C GLU A 143 22.34 23.55 -45.98
N LEU A 144 21.43 24.45 -46.39
CA LEU A 144 21.78 25.66 -47.14
C LEU A 144 22.72 26.57 -46.33
N LYS A 145 22.43 26.78 -45.03
CA LYS A 145 23.27 27.60 -44.15
C LYS A 145 24.66 27.00 -43.92
N ALA A 146 24.76 25.69 -43.75
CA ALA A 146 26.05 24.99 -43.67
C ALA A 146 26.86 25.12 -44.97
N LEU A 147 26.21 25.04 -46.13
CA LEU A 147 26.85 25.27 -47.43
C LEU A 147 27.33 26.72 -47.61
N ARG A 148 26.58 27.72 -47.14
CA ARG A 148 27.02 29.13 -47.10
C ARG A 148 28.32 29.29 -46.30
N VAL A 149 28.36 28.79 -45.07
CA VAL A 149 29.55 28.90 -44.19
C VAL A 149 30.76 28.21 -44.83
N LYS A 150 30.59 26.99 -45.36
CA LYS A 150 31.67 26.27 -46.04
C LYS A 150 32.22 27.04 -47.24
N ARG A 151 31.35 27.53 -48.14
CA ARG A 151 31.78 28.30 -49.33
C ARG A 151 32.48 29.60 -48.94
N ALA A 152 32.01 30.32 -47.94
CA ALA A 152 32.66 31.55 -47.45
C ALA A 152 34.08 31.29 -46.91
N LEU A 153 34.30 30.17 -46.20
CA LEU A 153 35.62 29.76 -45.73
C LEU A 153 36.56 29.36 -46.88
N ASP A 154 36.05 28.67 -47.90
CA ASP A 154 36.86 28.24 -49.04
C ASP A 154 37.22 29.43 -49.97
N ILE A 155 36.33 30.41 -50.13
CA ILE A 155 36.62 31.69 -50.84
C ILE A 155 37.72 32.48 -50.13
N ARG A 156 37.67 32.60 -48.79
CA ARG A 156 38.72 33.28 -47.99
C ARG A 156 40.08 32.59 -48.03
N LYS A 157 40.17 31.34 -48.48
CA LYS A 157 41.45 30.64 -48.76
C LYS A 157 41.94 30.95 -50.17
N LEU A 158 41.04 31.00 -51.16
CA LEU A 158 41.37 31.30 -52.55
C LEU A 158 41.82 32.77 -52.72
N SER A 159 41.18 33.72 -52.03
CA SER A 159 41.53 35.15 -52.07
C SER A 159 42.87 35.50 -51.39
N ARG A 160 43.72 34.51 -51.09
CA ARG A 160 45.09 34.66 -50.56
C ARG A 160 46.17 34.20 -51.56
N LEU A 161 45.78 33.80 -52.78
CA LEU A 161 46.69 33.27 -53.81
C LEU A 161 46.88 34.18 -55.04
N GLU A 162 46.12 35.27 -55.16
CA GLU A 162 46.28 36.24 -56.26
C GLU A 162 47.16 37.43 -55.82
N GLN A 163 48.27 37.64 -56.53
CA GLN A 163 49.00 38.90 -56.49
C GLN A 163 48.35 39.90 -57.47
N PRO A 164 48.25 41.19 -57.12
CA PRO A 164 47.60 42.19 -57.97
C PRO A 164 48.41 42.47 -59.24
N GLN A 165 47.99 41.87 -60.37
CA GLN A 165 48.51 42.23 -61.69
C GLN A 165 48.06 43.64 -62.09
N THR A 166 48.95 44.37 -62.74
CA THR A 166 48.76 45.80 -63.06
C THR A 166 47.84 46.01 -64.26
N LYS A 167 47.09 47.12 -64.24
CA LYS A 167 46.24 47.53 -65.37
C LYS A 167 47.10 48.18 -66.46
N SER A 168 47.26 47.53 -67.61
CA SER A 168 47.64 48.18 -68.86
C SER A 168 46.39 48.59 -69.65
N SER A 169 46.44 49.73 -70.35
CA SER A 169 45.26 50.39 -70.91
C SER A 169 45.39 50.62 -72.42
N ILE A 170 44.88 49.69 -73.23
CA ILE A 170 44.67 49.87 -74.68
C ILE A 170 43.32 49.21 -75.07
N PRO A 171 42.30 49.98 -75.48
CA PRO A 171 41.04 49.45 -76.00
C PRO A 171 41.18 48.81 -77.41
N ASN A 172 40.27 47.91 -77.78
CA ASN A 172 40.30 47.17 -79.05
C ASN A 172 38.97 47.36 -79.84
N PRO A 173 38.96 47.89 -81.08
CA PRO A 173 37.76 48.49 -81.68
C PRO A 173 37.01 47.60 -82.70
N PHE A 174 36.31 46.55 -82.27
CA PHE A 174 35.54 45.68 -83.18
C PHE A 174 34.22 45.12 -82.62
N ILE A 175 33.14 45.90 -82.67
CA ILE A 175 31.78 45.42 -82.99
C ILE A 175 31.04 46.52 -83.77
N ASP A 176 30.60 46.22 -84.99
CA ASP A 176 29.51 46.95 -85.66
C ASP A 176 28.66 45.95 -86.47
N ASN A 177 27.34 46.14 -86.49
CA ASN A 177 26.42 45.29 -87.24
C ASN A 177 25.13 46.06 -87.55
N LYS A 178 25.03 46.52 -88.81
CA LYS A 178 24.22 47.67 -89.20
C LYS A 178 22.74 47.33 -89.40
N ILE A 179 21.84 48.15 -88.85
CA ILE A 179 20.51 48.40 -89.45
C ILE A 179 20.60 49.73 -90.21
N ILE A 180 20.12 49.73 -91.44
CA ILE A 180 20.14 50.84 -92.41
C ILE A 180 19.13 51.91 -91.95
N GLU A 181 19.38 53.22 -91.99
CA GLU A 181 20.15 54.15 -92.87
C GLU A 181 20.70 55.34 -91.98
N GLN A 182 21.67 56.25 -92.28
CA GLN A 182 22.39 56.74 -93.48
C GLN A 182 23.94 56.86 -93.23
N GLU A 183 24.50 58.09 -93.20
CA GLU A 183 25.93 58.54 -93.32
C GLU A 183 26.26 59.64 -92.25
N GLU A 184 27.41 60.34 -92.06
CA GLU A 184 28.66 60.64 -92.82
C GLU A 184 29.99 60.45 -91.98
N GLU A 185 30.99 61.37 -92.04
CA GLU A 185 32.46 61.17 -91.79
C GLU A 185 33.20 62.48 -91.27
N LYS A 186 34.45 62.64 -90.73
CA LYS A 186 35.65 61.80 -90.34
C LYS A 186 36.83 62.57 -89.61
N ASP A 187 37.72 61.82 -88.90
CA ASP A 187 39.23 61.88 -88.68
C ASP A 187 40.05 62.98 -87.85
N GLU A 188 41.33 62.71 -87.40
CA GLU A 188 42.06 63.18 -86.11
C GLU A 188 43.67 63.37 -86.05
N GLU A 189 44.37 63.83 -84.91
CA GLU A 189 45.77 63.48 -84.31
C GLU A 189 46.48 64.32 -83.10
N ASN A 190 47.69 63.95 -82.50
CA ASN A 190 48.29 64.29 -81.12
C ASN A 190 49.89 64.47 -80.84
N GLY A 191 50.43 64.77 -79.58
CA GLY A 191 51.89 64.71 -79.02
C GLY A 191 52.34 65.74 -77.86
N GLU A 192 53.49 65.86 -77.08
CA GLU A 192 54.70 65.11 -76.48
C GLU A 192 55.54 65.98 -75.37
N LEU A 193 56.58 65.53 -74.53
CA LEU A 193 57.33 66.36 -73.45
C LEU A 193 58.87 66.10 -72.92
N SER A 194 59.31 66.20 -71.60
CA SER A 194 60.73 66.57 -71.08
C SER A 194 61.48 65.89 -69.81
N ALA A 195 62.35 66.55 -68.93
CA ALA A 195 63.47 65.91 -68.10
C ALA A 195 64.02 66.30 -66.64
N GLU A 196 63.70 67.39 -65.89
CA GLU A 196 64.38 67.71 -64.57
C GLU A 196 63.98 66.79 -63.37
N GLU A 197 63.07 65.87 -63.66
CA GLU A 197 62.31 65.00 -62.76
C GLU A 197 63.17 63.89 -62.12
N LEU A 198 64.32 63.56 -62.71
CA LEU A 198 65.12 62.36 -62.38
C LEU A 198 65.60 62.28 -60.92
N GLN A 199 66.01 63.40 -60.32
CA GLN A 199 66.46 63.41 -58.91
C GLN A 199 65.29 63.29 -57.91
N MET A 200 64.08 63.69 -58.33
CA MET A 200 62.87 63.51 -57.53
C MET A 200 62.53 62.02 -57.40
N PHE A 201 62.61 61.28 -58.52
CA PHE A 201 62.36 59.84 -58.52
C PHE A 201 63.30 59.05 -57.59
N GLU A 202 64.57 59.42 -57.42
CA GLU A 202 65.46 58.69 -56.50
C GLU A 202 65.03 58.84 -55.02
N SER A 203 64.56 60.03 -54.60
CA SER A 203 64.09 60.23 -53.22
C SER A 203 62.72 59.57 -52.99
N GLU A 204 61.82 59.64 -53.97
CA GLU A 204 60.54 58.92 -53.93
C GLU A 204 60.72 57.40 -53.82
N ASN A 205 61.65 56.81 -54.59
CA ASN A 205 61.94 55.37 -54.55
C ASN A 205 62.42 54.90 -53.16
N VAL A 206 63.25 55.69 -52.47
CA VAL A 206 63.71 55.36 -51.11
C VAL A 206 62.58 55.52 -50.08
N GLN A 207 61.70 56.50 -50.25
CA GLN A 207 60.53 56.67 -49.38
C GLN A 207 59.54 55.49 -49.55
N LEU A 208 59.19 55.15 -50.79
CA LEU A 208 58.34 54.01 -51.15
C LEU A 208 58.85 52.70 -50.54
N LEU A 209 60.16 52.42 -50.62
CA LEU A 209 60.73 51.17 -50.11
C LEU A 209 60.60 51.03 -48.58
N ASN A 210 60.73 52.14 -47.84
CA ASN A 210 60.50 52.14 -46.39
C ASN A 210 59.01 51.96 -46.04
N GLU A 211 58.11 52.60 -46.78
CA GLU A 211 56.66 52.49 -46.60
C GLU A 211 56.16 51.05 -46.89
N LEU A 212 56.66 50.43 -47.97
CA LEU A 212 56.41 49.01 -48.29
C LEU A 212 56.88 48.06 -47.18
N ASN A 213 58.05 48.30 -46.59
CA ASN A 213 58.54 47.49 -45.47
C ASN A 213 57.67 47.63 -44.21
N SER A 214 57.21 48.84 -43.88
CA SER A 214 56.31 49.07 -42.74
C SER A 214 54.97 48.36 -42.94
N MET A 215 54.36 48.55 -44.12
CA MET A 215 53.09 47.91 -44.48
C MET A 215 53.20 46.37 -44.49
N THR A 216 54.36 45.82 -44.85
CA THR A 216 54.59 44.36 -44.85
C THR A 216 54.50 43.75 -43.45
N GLU A 217 55.09 44.37 -42.42
CA GLU A 217 54.99 43.85 -41.04
C GLU A 217 53.58 44.07 -40.45
N GLU A 218 52.88 45.15 -40.82
CA GLU A 218 51.47 45.32 -40.44
C GLU A 218 50.57 44.23 -41.03
N VAL A 219 50.72 43.90 -42.32
CA VAL A 219 50.02 42.77 -42.96
C VAL A 219 50.35 41.45 -42.25
N ARG A 220 51.60 41.23 -41.85
CA ARG A 220 52.04 40.04 -41.10
C ARG A 220 51.42 39.94 -39.71
N GLN A 221 51.24 41.07 -39.02
CA GLN A 221 50.52 41.13 -37.73
C GLN A 221 49.00 40.91 -37.91
N ILE A 222 48.41 41.39 -39.00
CA ILE A 222 47.00 41.13 -39.34
C ILE A 222 46.79 39.65 -39.65
N GLU A 223 47.68 39.03 -40.42
CA GLU A 223 47.64 37.58 -40.68
C GLU A 223 47.63 36.75 -39.39
N SER A 224 48.56 37.03 -38.46
CA SER A 224 48.62 36.34 -37.17
C SER A 224 47.30 36.45 -36.38
N LYS A 225 46.72 37.65 -36.30
CA LYS A 225 45.43 37.90 -35.65
C LYS A 225 44.28 37.14 -36.34
N VAL A 226 44.26 37.10 -37.68
CA VAL A 226 43.21 36.42 -38.47
C VAL A 226 43.31 34.89 -38.33
N LEU A 227 44.52 34.32 -38.28
CA LEU A 227 44.72 32.89 -38.03
C LEU A 227 44.20 32.49 -36.64
N HIS A 228 44.49 33.28 -35.61
CA HIS A 228 44.01 33.01 -34.25
C HIS A 228 42.48 33.20 -34.12
N ILE A 229 41.87 34.09 -34.91
CA ILE A 229 40.39 34.19 -35.02
C ILE A 229 39.80 32.94 -35.69
N ALA A 230 40.47 32.36 -36.70
CA ALA A 230 40.00 31.13 -37.34
C ALA A 230 40.05 29.92 -36.37
N GLU A 231 41.13 29.79 -35.60
CA GLU A 231 41.27 28.80 -34.53
C GLU A 231 40.15 28.92 -33.48
N LEU A 232 39.86 30.15 -33.02
CA LEU A 232 38.74 30.41 -32.10
C LEU A 232 37.37 30.09 -32.72
N GLN A 233 37.18 30.28 -34.04
CA GLN A 233 35.94 29.91 -34.74
C GLN A 233 35.78 28.39 -34.89
N GLU A 234 36.86 27.64 -35.06
CA GLU A 234 36.84 26.18 -35.07
C GLU A 234 36.45 25.62 -33.70
N ILE A 235 37.11 26.09 -32.62
CA ILE A 235 36.79 25.72 -31.23
C ILE A 235 35.33 26.09 -30.88
N PHE A 236 34.88 27.29 -31.26
CA PHE A 236 33.49 27.71 -31.03
C PHE A 236 32.49 26.80 -31.75
N THR A 237 32.77 26.41 -32.99
CA THR A 237 31.92 25.50 -33.77
C THR A 237 31.85 24.11 -33.13
N GLU A 238 32.96 23.57 -32.65
CA GLU A 238 33.01 22.31 -31.90
C GLU A 238 32.15 22.38 -30.62
N LYS A 239 32.27 23.46 -29.83
CA LYS A 239 31.51 23.61 -28.58
C LYS A 239 30.01 23.82 -28.81
N VAL A 240 29.60 24.52 -29.88
CA VAL A 240 28.18 24.63 -30.25
C VAL A 240 27.61 23.27 -30.66
N LEU A 241 28.34 22.47 -31.45
CA LEU A 241 27.91 21.13 -31.86
C LEU A 241 27.80 20.16 -30.65
N GLN A 242 28.72 20.29 -29.68
CA GLN A 242 28.66 19.54 -28.43
C GLN A 242 27.45 19.96 -27.58
N GLN A 243 27.15 21.27 -27.51
CA GLN A 243 26.02 21.80 -26.73
C GLN A 243 24.66 21.34 -27.28
N GLU A 244 24.52 21.19 -28.60
CA GLU A 244 23.31 20.62 -29.23
C GLU A 244 23.01 19.20 -28.71
N GLN A 245 24.03 18.34 -28.64
CA GLN A 245 23.90 16.96 -28.16
C GLN A 245 23.56 16.89 -26.67
N ASP A 246 24.14 17.75 -25.84
CA ASP A 246 23.82 17.82 -24.40
C ASP A 246 22.40 18.36 -24.16
N ILE A 247 21.91 19.30 -24.97
CA ILE A 247 20.52 19.79 -24.91
C ILE A 247 19.54 18.66 -25.23
N ASP A 248 19.77 17.89 -26.30
CA ASP A 248 18.93 16.73 -26.65
C ASP A 248 18.98 15.65 -25.56
N ARG A 249 20.15 15.40 -24.97
CA ARG A 249 20.29 14.46 -23.84
C ARG A 249 19.48 14.92 -22.62
N ILE A 250 19.53 16.20 -22.27
CA ILE A 250 18.75 16.78 -21.17
C ILE A 250 17.25 16.70 -21.49
N ALA A 251 16.83 17.06 -22.70
CA ALA A 251 15.43 17.00 -23.12
C ALA A 251 14.85 15.58 -23.00
N ASN A 252 15.55 14.57 -23.54
CA ASN A 252 15.15 13.17 -23.43
C ASN A 252 15.12 12.69 -21.97
N THR A 253 16.10 13.09 -21.15
CA THR A 253 16.14 12.73 -19.71
C THR A 253 14.96 13.34 -18.94
N VAL A 254 14.61 14.60 -19.21
CA VAL A 254 13.47 15.29 -18.60
C VAL A 254 12.15 14.63 -19.02
N VAL A 255 11.96 14.32 -20.31
CA VAL A 255 10.76 13.64 -20.80
C VAL A 255 10.58 12.28 -20.13
N GLY A 256 11.60 11.42 -20.14
CA GLY A 256 11.55 10.11 -19.48
C GLY A 256 11.32 10.20 -17.96
N THR A 257 11.84 11.24 -17.31
CA THR A 257 11.56 11.52 -15.89
C THR A 257 10.08 11.89 -15.67
N THR A 258 9.50 12.74 -16.52
CA THR A 258 8.07 13.10 -16.41
C THR A 258 7.13 11.94 -16.70
N GLU A 259 7.49 11.03 -17.61
CA GLU A 259 6.75 9.80 -17.90
C GLU A 259 6.81 8.82 -16.72
N THR A 260 8.02 8.53 -16.22
CA THR A 260 8.22 7.70 -15.01
C THR A 260 7.45 8.24 -13.81
N MET A 261 7.43 9.57 -13.62
CA MET A 261 6.71 10.24 -12.54
C MET A 261 5.17 10.21 -12.75
N LYS A 262 4.67 10.27 -13.99
CA LYS A 262 3.25 10.04 -14.29
C LYS A 262 2.85 8.62 -13.89
N ASP A 263 3.63 7.63 -14.31
CA ASP A 263 3.28 6.22 -14.14
C ASP A 263 3.40 5.77 -12.68
N ALA A 264 4.36 6.32 -11.92
CA ALA A 264 4.42 6.17 -10.47
C ALA A 264 3.16 6.74 -9.77
N ASN A 265 2.68 7.92 -10.20
CA ASN A 265 1.42 8.48 -9.69
C ASN A 265 0.19 7.64 -10.07
N GLU A 266 0.21 6.96 -11.22
CA GLU A 266 -0.86 6.06 -11.65
C GLU A 266 -0.87 4.75 -10.82
N GLN A 267 0.31 4.17 -10.56
CA GLN A 267 0.47 3.03 -9.65
C GLN A 267 0.02 3.34 -8.22
N ILE A 268 0.34 4.53 -7.70
CA ILE A 268 -0.13 4.99 -6.37
C ILE A 268 -1.66 5.04 -6.32
N LYS A 269 -2.32 5.58 -7.36
CA LYS A 269 -3.80 5.60 -7.44
C LYS A 269 -4.40 4.20 -7.48
N GLN A 270 -3.82 3.29 -8.26
CA GLN A 270 -4.27 1.89 -8.33
C GLN A 270 -4.09 1.16 -6.99
N ALA A 271 -2.97 1.38 -6.28
CA ALA A 271 -2.72 0.80 -4.97
C ALA A 271 -3.70 1.29 -3.89
N ILE A 272 -4.07 2.58 -3.91
CA ILE A 272 -5.10 3.14 -3.03
C ILE A 272 -6.47 2.50 -3.29
N GLN A 273 -6.87 2.38 -4.56
CA GLN A 273 -8.15 1.76 -4.93
C GLN A 273 -8.23 0.27 -4.57
N ARG A 274 -7.17 -0.51 -4.84
CA ARG A 274 -7.13 -1.96 -4.57
C ARG A 274 -7.30 -2.30 -3.09
N ASN A 275 -6.80 -1.46 -2.18
CA ASN A 275 -6.92 -1.67 -0.74
C ASN A 275 -8.26 -1.21 -0.14
N ALA A 276 -9.07 -0.42 -0.86
CA ALA A 276 -10.35 0.08 -0.35
C ALA A 276 -11.35 -1.05 -0.07
N GLY A 277 -11.54 -1.97 -1.02
CA GLY A 277 -12.46 -3.11 -0.86
C GLY A 277 -12.08 -4.02 0.30
N LEU A 278 -10.80 -4.38 0.42
CA LEU A 278 -10.31 -5.25 1.51
C LEU A 278 -10.52 -4.61 2.89
N ARG A 279 -10.33 -3.29 3.03
CA ARG A 279 -10.63 -2.56 4.28
C ARG A 279 -12.11 -2.60 4.64
N VAL A 280 -13.01 -2.44 3.66
CA VAL A 280 -14.46 -2.54 3.89
C VAL A 280 -14.85 -3.96 4.34
N TYR A 281 -14.30 -5.01 3.71
CA TYR A 281 -14.56 -6.39 4.14
C TYR A 281 -14.03 -6.70 5.54
N ILE A 282 -12.86 -6.18 5.94
CA ILE A 282 -12.34 -6.32 7.31
C ILE A 282 -13.25 -5.61 8.31
N LEU A 283 -13.66 -4.37 8.04
CA LEU A 283 -14.55 -3.63 8.94
C LEU A 283 -15.93 -4.31 9.08
N PHE A 284 -16.48 -4.83 7.98
CA PHE A 284 -17.73 -5.60 8.00
C PHE A 284 -17.57 -6.90 8.81
N PHE A 285 -16.48 -7.64 8.60
CA PHE A 285 -16.18 -8.87 9.35
C PHE A 285 -16.04 -8.61 10.85
N LEU A 286 -15.28 -7.58 11.24
CA LEU A 286 -15.11 -7.21 12.65
C LEU A 286 -16.43 -6.80 13.31
N LEU A 287 -17.28 -6.04 12.59
CA LEU A 287 -18.59 -5.63 13.05
C LEU A 287 -19.52 -6.84 13.27
N VAL A 288 -19.63 -7.73 12.28
CA VAL A 288 -20.44 -8.96 12.39
C VAL A 288 -19.92 -9.85 13.51
N MET A 289 -18.61 -10.08 13.59
CA MET A 289 -17.98 -10.90 14.63
C MET A 289 -18.24 -10.33 16.04
N SER A 290 -18.16 -9.01 16.21
CA SER A 290 -18.45 -8.35 17.49
C SER A 290 -19.92 -8.53 17.89
N PHE A 291 -20.88 -8.41 16.96
CA PHE A 291 -22.28 -8.67 17.25
C PHE A 291 -22.57 -10.15 17.56
N THR A 292 -21.92 -11.11 16.89
CA THR A 292 -22.07 -12.53 17.24
C THR A 292 -21.51 -12.87 18.61
N LEU A 293 -20.39 -12.24 19.02
CA LEU A 293 -19.84 -12.42 20.37
C LEU A 293 -20.73 -11.79 21.43
N LEU A 294 -21.26 -10.58 21.19
CA LEU A 294 -22.21 -9.91 22.09
C LEU A 294 -23.48 -10.75 22.33
N PHE A 295 -24.02 -11.37 21.27
CA PHE A 295 -25.20 -12.22 21.38
C PHE A 295 -24.93 -13.47 22.22
N LEU A 296 -23.83 -14.18 21.94
CA LEU A 296 -23.43 -15.39 22.68
C LEU A 296 -23.10 -15.12 24.16
N ASP A 297 -22.51 -13.96 24.47
CA ASP A 297 -22.23 -13.55 25.86
C ASP A 297 -23.52 -13.22 26.64
N CYS A 298 -24.52 -12.64 25.97
CA CYS A 298 -25.83 -12.34 26.55
C CYS A 298 -26.60 -13.62 26.88
N ASP A 299 -26.69 -14.57 25.94
CA ASP A 299 -27.26 -15.90 26.16
C ASP A 299 -26.54 -16.62 27.33
N HIS A 300 -25.21 -16.49 27.40
CA HIS A 300 -24.40 -17.11 28.46
C HIS A 300 -24.69 -16.50 29.85
N GLN A 301 -24.86 -15.18 29.95
CA GLN A 301 -25.24 -14.53 31.21
C GLN A 301 -26.62 -14.99 31.71
N GLU A 302 -27.63 -15.09 30.85
CA GLU A 302 -28.96 -15.57 31.25
C GLU A 302 -28.92 -17.06 31.66
N CYS A 303 -28.19 -17.89 30.90
CA CYS A 303 -27.97 -19.30 31.26
C CYS A 303 -27.27 -19.44 32.63
N GLN A 304 -26.24 -18.64 32.91
CA GLN A 304 -25.52 -18.66 34.18
C GLN A 304 -26.40 -18.20 35.35
N ALA A 305 -27.22 -17.16 35.16
CA ALA A 305 -28.17 -16.70 36.17
C ALA A 305 -29.21 -17.79 36.51
N ASN A 306 -29.79 -18.43 35.51
CA ASN A 306 -30.73 -19.55 35.69
C ASN A 306 -30.06 -20.76 36.38
N TYR A 307 -28.80 -21.05 36.07
CA TYR A 307 -28.04 -22.13 36.71
C TYR A 307 -27.72 -21.86 38.19
N GLU A 308 -27.45 -20.60 38.57
CA GLU A 308 -27.30 -20.22 39.98
C GLU A 308 -28.63 -20.31 40.76
N VAL A 309 -29.76 -19.91 40.16
CA VAL A 309 -31.10 -20.07 40.76
C VAL A 309 -31.44 -21.54 40.99
N LEU A 310 -31.17 -22.41 40.00
CA LEU A 310 -31.31 -23.86 40.15
C LEU A 310 -30.38 -24.40 41.25
N GLY A 311 -29.12 -23.96 41.29
CA GLY A 311 -28.15 -24.33 42.32
C GLY A 311 -28.54 -23.91 43.74
N ALA A 312 -29.29 -22.82 43.90
CA ALA A 312 -29.87 -22.40 45.17
C ALA A 312 -31.04 -23.33 45.58
N ALA A 313 -32.01 -23.55 44.69
CA ALA A 313 -33.14 -24.45 44.95
C ALA A 313 -32.70 -25.89 45.28
N VAL A 314 -31.66 -26.39 44.59
CA VAL A 314 -31.00 -27.68 44.90
C VAL A 314 -30.38 -27.68 46.30
N THR A 315 -29.81 -26.55 46.75
CA THR A 315 -29.22 -26.43 48.09
C THR A 315 -30.29 -26.53 49.18
N ASP A 316 -31.41 -25.82 49.02
CA ASP A 316 -32.51 -25.86 49.97
C ASP A 316 -33.21 -27.23 50.01
N HIS A 317 -33.35 -27.88 48.84
CA HIS A 317 -33.87 -29.26 48.78
C HIS A 317 -32.94 -30.26 49.48
N ILE A 318 -31.62 -30.14 49.32
CA ILE A 318 -30.66 -31.00 50.03
C ILE A 318 -30.74 -30.76 51.55
N TYR A 319 -30.84 -29.52 52.02
CA TYR A 319 -31.05 -29.25 53.43
C TYR A 319 -32.34 -29.91 53.95
N TYR A 320 -33.45 -29.82 53.20
CA TYR A 320 -34.69 -30.51 53.54
C TYR A 320 -34.49 -32.04 53.66
N LEU A 321 -33.76 -32.67 52.74
CA LEU A 321 -33.45 -34.12 52.82
C LEU A 321 -32.56 -34.47 54.03
N LEU A 322 -31.57 -33.63 54.35
CA LEU A 322 -30.70 -33.83 55.53
C LEU A 322 -31.49 -33.74 56.85
N GLU A 323 -32.48 -32.86 56.94
CA GLU A 323 -33.29 -32.68 58.14
C GLU A 323 -34.44 -33.69 58.24
N THR A 324 -35.08 -34.05 57.12
CA THR A 324 -36.28 -34.92 57.12
C THR A 324 -36.00 -36.41 56.90
N GLU A 325 -35.17 -36.79 55.91
CA GLU A 325 -34.82 -38.22 55.71
C GLU A 325 -33.75 -38.69 56.70
N LEU A 326 -32.77 -37.82 56.99
CA LEU A 326 -31.58 -38.20 57.76
C LEU A 326 -31.62 -37.72 59.21
N ASN A 327 -32.65 -36.96 59.61
CA ASN A 327 -32.85 -36.46 60.97
C ASN A 327 -31.59 -35.75 61.54
N LEU A 328 -30.88 -35.00 60.70
CA LEU A 328 -29.76 -34.16 61.13
C LEU A 328 -30.28 -32.82 61.67
N ILE A 329 -29.59 -32.26 62.67
CA ILE A 329 -29.93 -30.97 63.28
C ILE A 329 -28.87 -29.92 62.92
N ARG A 330 -29.32 -28.68 62.67
CA ARG A 330 -28.43 -27.52 62.52
C ARG A 330 -27.90 -27.07 63.89
N LEU A 331 -26.59 -26.88 64.02
CA LEU A 331 -25.95 -26.22 65.16
C LEU A 331 -25.27 -24.90 64.73
N PRO A 332 -25.49 -23.78 65.45
CA PRO A 332 -25.09 -22.45 64.99
C PRO A 332 -23.58 -22.20 65.13
N VAL A 333 -23.01 -21.53 64.13
CA VAL A 333 -21.60 -21.11 64.08
C VAL A 333 -21.55 -19.59 63.88
N PRO A 334 -21.17 -18.81 64.91
CA PRO A 334 -20.72 -19.23 66.24
C PRO A 334 -21.86 -19.70 67.17
N LYS A 335 -21.53 -20.38 68.27
CA LYS A 335 -22.51 -20.76 69.31
C LYS A 335 -23.26 -19.52 69.81
N GLY A 336 -24.60 -19.62 69.88
CA GLY A 336 -25.47 -18.51 70.27
C GLY A 336 -25.78 -17.50 69.16
N SER A 337 -25.27 -17.70 67.94
CA SER A 337 -25.73 -16.93 66.77
C SER A 337 -27.08 -17.43 66.26
N THR A 338 -27.68 -16.61 65.40
CA THR A 338 -28.91 -16.86 64.66
C THR A 338 -28.59 -16.85 63.16
N GLU A 339 -29.50 -17.34 62.32
CA GLU A 339 -29.33 -17.34 60.86
C GLU A 339 -28.98 -15.96 60.28
N LYS A 340 -29.40 -14.86 60.93
CA LYS A 340 -29.12 -13.47 60.53
C LYS A 340 -27.67 -13.04 60.76
N ASN A 341 -26.94 -13.64 61.70
CA ASN A 341 -25.59 -13.24 62.10
C ASN A 341 -24.59 -14.41 62.24
N GLY A 342 -24.98 -15.61 61.84
CA GLY A 342 -24.19 -16.84 61.90
C GLY A 342 -24.52 -17.80 60.75
N THR A 343 -23.64 -18.78 60.56
CA THR A 343 -23.89 -19.97 59.74
C THR A 343 -24.21 -21.16 60.66
N PHE A 344 -24.19 -22.38 60.14
CA PHE A 344 -24.46 -23.61 60.87
C PHE A 344 -23.59 -24.76 60.36
N ILE A 345 -23.55 -25.84 61.15
CA ILE A 345 -23.14 -27.18 60.72
C ILE A 345 -24.33 -28.13 60.90
N PHE A 346 -24.41 -29.20 60.11
CA PHE A 346 -25.32 -30.31 60.44
C PHE A 346 -24.60 -31.33 61.30
N VAL A 347 -25.29 -31.87 62.30
CA VAL A 347 -24.86 -33.05 63.07
C VAL A 347 -26.01 -34.04 63.22
N CYS A 348 -25.71 -35.31 63.51
CA CYS A 348 -26.74 -36.21 64.01
C CYS A 348 -27.06 -35.92 65.49
N PRO A 349 -28.23 -36.33 66.00
CA PRO A 349 -28.48 -36.42 67.43
C PRO A 349 -27.37 -37.23 68.12
N ASP A 350 -26.98 -36.80 69.33
CA ASP A 350 -25.99 -37.49 70.19
C ASP A 350 -24.59 -37.72 69.60
N PHE A 351 -24.19 -36.96 68.55
CA PHE A 351 -22.87 -37.01 67.91
C PHE A 351 -21.68 -36.83 68.89
N ASP A 352 -21.90 -36.20 70.05
CA ASP A 352 -20.90 -35.95 71.08
C ASP A 352 -20.65 -37.17 71.99
N LYS A 353 -21.59 -38.13 72.03
CA LYS A 353 -21.59 -39.31 72.91
C LYS A 353 -21.01 -40.56 72.24
N GLN A 354 -20.99 -40.61 70.91
CA GLN A 354 -20.57 -41.79 70.13
C GLN A 354 -19.05 -41.95 70.06
N ASP A 355 -18.55 -43.18 70.07
CA ASP A 355 -17.11 -43.50 70.08
C ASP A 355 -16.38 -43.18 68.76
N VAL A 356 -17.13 -43.12 67.65
CA VAL A 356 -16.63 -42.86 66.30
C VAL A 356 -17.38 -41.66 65.71
N LEU A 357 -16.66 -40.66 65.21
CA LEU A 357 -17.22 -39.45 64.59
C LEU A 357 -16.73 -39.32 63.14
N LEU A 358 -17.66 -39.28 62.18
CA LEU A 358 -17.41 -38.93 60.79
C LEU A 358 -17.56 -37.42 60.58
N VAL A 359 -16.52 -36.79 60.02
CA VAL A 359 -16.49 -35.37 59.65
C VAL A 359 -16.45 -35.24 58.12
N LEU A 360 -17.42 -34.53 57.55
CA LEU A 360 -17.60 -34.31 56.12
C LEU A 360 -17.27 -32.87 55.74
N ILE A 361 -16.32 -32.68 54.80
CA ILE A 361 -15.77 -31.36 54.43
C ILE A 361 -15.81 -31.19 52.91
N HIS A 362 -16.70 -30.33 52.41
CA HIS A 362 -16.86 -30.08 50.98
C HIS A 362 -15.70 -29.24 50.37
N GLY A 363 -15.68 -29.13 49.05
CA GLY A 363 -14.75 -28.26 48.31
C GLY A 363 -15.07 -26.76 48.44
N SER A 364 -14.33 -25.91 47.74
CA SER A 364 -14.55 -24.47 47.69
C SER A 364 -15.67 -24.07 46.69
N GLY A 365 -16.06 -22.79 46.69
CA GLY A 365 -17.01 -22.23 45.72
C GLY A 365 -18.48 -22.29 46.18
N ALA A 366 -19.38 -22.54 45.24
CA ALA A 366 -20.82 -22.44 45.45
C ALA A 366 -21.47 -23.68 46.11
N VAL A 367 -20.71 -24.75 46.36
CA VAL A 367 -21.19 -25.89 47.16
C VAL A 367 -21.35 -25.51 48.64
N ARG A 368 -22.24 -26.22 49.34
CA ARG A 368 -22.58 -26.02 50.76
C ARG A 368 -22.60 -27.36 51.51
N ALA A 369 -22.88 -27.32 52.81
CA ALA A 369 -23.08 -28.51 53.63
C ALA A 369 -24.03 -29.51 52.94
N GLY A 370 -23.66 -30.79 52.93
CA GLY A 370 -24.40 -31.84 52.21
C GLY A 370 -23.94 -32.09 50.77
N GLN A 371 -23.11 -31.24 50.17
CA GLN A 371 -22.78 -31.31 48.74
C GLN A 371 -21.31 -31.66 48.47
N TRP A 372 -21.05 -32.38 47.38
CA TRP A 372 -19.72 -32.53 46.79
C TRP A 372 -19.53 -31.64 45.56
N ALA A 373 -20.50 -31.64 44.63
CA ALA A 373 -20.47 -30.84 43.40
C ALA A 373 -21.89 -30.60 42.85
N ARG A 374 -22.28 -29.32 42.66
CA ARG A 374 -23.60 -28.96 42.07
C ARG A 374 -23.83 -29.55 40.68
N SER A 375 -22.78 -29.65 39.86
CA SER A 375 -22.85 -30.23 38.52
C SER A 375 -23.24 -31.72 38.52
N LEU A 376 -22.74 -32.51 39.46
CA LEU A 376 -23.14 -33.92 39.60
C LEU A 376 -24.59 -34.03 40.09
N ILE A 377 -24.99 -33.19 41.05
CA ILE A 377 -26.37 -33.18 41.56
C ILE A 377 -27.39 -32.87 40.44
N ILE A 378 -27.05 -31.94 39.55
CA ILE A 378 -27.96 -31.46 38.49
C ILE A 378 -27.97 -32.37 37.26
N ASN A 379 -26.82 -32.96 36.87
CA ASN A 379 -26.66 -33.65 35.59
C ASN A 379 -26.47 -35.18 35.69
N ASP A 380 -26.27 -35.73 36.88
CA ASP A 380 -26.09 -37.17 37.14
C ASP A 380 -27.11 -37.64 38.19
N CYS A 381 -26.78 -37.56 39.48
CA CYS A 381 -27.75 -37.86 40.55
C CYS A 381 -27.38 -37.24 41.91
N LEU A 382 -28.35 -37.29 42.84
CA LEU A 382 -28.13 -36.89 44.23
C LEU A 382 -27.06 -37.75 44.94
N ASP A 383 -26.98 -39.05 44.68
CA ASP A 383 -26.06 -39.92 45.43
C ASP A 383 -24.58 -39.67 45.09
N THR A 384 -24.24 -39.40 43.83
CA THR A 384 -22.85 -39.06 43.45
C THR A 384 -22.50 -37.61 43.81
N GLY A 385 -23.45 -36.69 43.65
CA GLY A 385 -23.25 -35.26 43.87
C GLY A 385 -23.31 -34.80 45.33
N THR A 386 -23.83 -35.61 46.25
CA THR A 386 -24.03 -35.26 47.66
C THR A 386 -23.27 -36.14 48.65
N GLN A 387 -23.25 -35.67 49.90
CA GLN A 387 -22.72 -36.39 51.06
C GLN A 387 -23.71 -37.43 51.61
N ILE A 388 -24.93 -37.53 51.05
CA ILE A 388 -26.02 -38.34 51.58
C ILE A 388 -25.65 -39.84 51.70
N PRO A 389 -24.99 -40.50 50.72
CA PRO A 389 -24.58 -41.90 50.89
C PRO A 389 -23.55 -42.11 52.01
N TYR A 390 -22.66 -41.14 52.25
CA TYR A 390 -21.71 -41.21 53.37
C TYR A 390 -22.44 -41.10 54.71
N ILE A 391 -23.46 -40.23 54.79
CA ILE A 391 -24.30 -40.05 55.98
C ILE A 391 -25.13 -41.31 56.24
N LYS A 392 -25.89 -41.81 55.24
CA LYS A 392 -26.68 -43.06 55.33
C LYS A 392 -25.79 -44.24 55.76
N LYS A 393 -24.58 -44.36 55.21
CA LYS A 393 -23.60 -45.42 55.55
C LYS A 393 -22.92 -45.25 56.92
N ALA A 394 -22.89 -44.05 57.48
CA ALA A 394 -22.40 -43.79 58.84
C ALA A 394 -23.48 -44.04 59.90
N GLN A 395 -24.74 -43.67 59.62
CA GLN A 395 -25.90 -43.99 60.46
C GLN A 395 -26.08 -45.51 60.60
N ALA A 396 -25.98 -46.25 59.49
CA ALA A 396 -26.00 -47.73 59.48
C ALA A 396 -24.86 -48.39 60.27
N LYS A 397 -23.84 -47.63 60.70
CA LYS A 397 -22.73 -48.08 61.56
C LYS A 397 -22.77 -47.52 62.98
N GLY A 398 -23.80 -46.74 63.33
CA GLY A 398 -23.92 -46.07 64.62
C GLY A 398 -22.84 -44.99 64.87
N TYR A 399 -22.24 -44.43 63.82
CA TYR A 399 -21.25 -43.36 63.95
C TYR A 399 -21.92 -42.00 64.19
N GLY A 400 -21.24 -41.14 64.94
CA GLY A 400 -21.54 -39.71 64.97
C GLY A 400 -21.23 -39.08 63.62
N ILE A 401 -21.97 -38.02 63.27
CA ILE A 401 -21.88 -37.37 61.97
C ILE A 401 -21.83 -35.87 62.18
N LEU A 402 -20.91 -35.20 61.51
CA LEU A 402 -20.75 -33.75 61.51
C LEU A 402 -20.37 -33.27 60.11
N VAL A 403 -21.10 -32.28 59.59
CA VAL A 403 -20.96 -31.74 58.23
C VAL A 403 -20.62 -30.25 58.31
N LEU A 404 -19.47 -29.85 57.75
CA LEU A 404 -19.08 -28.44 57.67
C LEU A 404 -19.88 -27.71 56.58
N ASN A 405 -20.12 -26.41 56.80
CA ASN A 405 -20.68 -25.48 55.82
C ASN A 405 -19.65 -24.39 55.49
N SER A 406 -18.41 -24.80 55.20
CA SER A 406 -17.23 -23.92 55.26
C SER A 406 -17.23 -22.77 54.25
N ASN A 407 -18.13 -22.78 53.25
CA ASN A 407 -18.24 -21.73 52.23
C ASN A 407 -19.33 -20.70 52.55
N ASP A 408 -20.16 -20.92 53.57
CA ASP A 408 -21.17 -19.97 54.02
C ASP A 408 -20.54 -19.00 55.03
N ASN A 409 -19.99 -17.89 54.54
CA ASN A 409 -19.12 -17.00 55.33
C ASN A 409 -19.64 -15.55 55.44
N PHE A 410 -20.79 -15.24 54.82
CA PHE A 410 -21.27 -13.87 54.62
C PHE A 410 -22.79 -13.73 54.86
N ARG A 411 -23.23 -12.55 55.31
CA ARG A 411 -24.64 -12.14 55.47
C ARG A 411 -24.82 -10.75 54.88
N GLY A 412 -25.22 -10.70 53.60
CA GLY A 412 -24.94 -9.53 52.75
C GLY A 412 -23.42 -9.32 52.66
N ASP A 413 -22.97 -8.08 52.67
CA ASP A 413 -21.54 -7.74 52.66
C ASP A 413 -20.80 -8.07 53.97
N ASN A 414 -21.53 -8.38 55.05
CA ASN A 414 -20.96 -8.61 56.37
C ASN A 414 -20.37 -10.03 56.49
N LYS A 415 -19.09 -10.12 56.86
CA LYS A 415 -18.43 -11.38 57.22
C LYS A 415 -18.98 -11.94 58.53
N ILE A 416 -19.21 -13.24 58.58
CA ILE A 416 -19.68 -13.95 59.78
C ILE A 416 -18.51 -14.09 60.77
N SER A 417 -18.71 -13.65 62.02
CA SER A 417 -17.69 -13.81 63.08
C SER A 417 -17.38 -15.29 63.32
N HIS A 418 -16.11 -15.66 63.45
CA HIS A 418 -15.66 -17.05 63.60
C HIS A 418 -15.96 -17.99 62.42
N SER A 419 -16.40 -17.42 61.29
CA SER A 419 -16.64 -18.14 60.03
C SER A 419 -16.45 -17.21 58.83
N SER A 420 -15.51 -16.26 58.92
CA SER A 420 -15.25 -15.26 57.87
C SER A 420 -14.41 -15.79 56.70
N SER A 421 -13.84 -16.99 56.88
CA SER A 421 -13.26 -17.84 55.86
C SER A 421 -13.48 -19.32 56.20
N ALA A 422 -13.27 -20.19 55.23
CA ALA A 422 -13.37 -21.64 55.40
C ALA A 422 -12.40 -22.19 56.46
N GLU A 423 -11.19 -21.63 56.54
CA GLU A 423 -10.16 -22.00 57.52
C GLU A 423 -10.52 -21.52 58.94
N GLU A 424 -11.20 -20.38 59.07
CA GLU A 424 -11.73 -19.90 60.35
C GLU A 424 -12.88 -20.79 60.82
N HIS A 425 -13.87 -21.04 59.94
CA HIS A 425 -15.02 -21.92 60.18
C HIS A 425 -14.56 -23.31 60.66
N ALA A 426 -13.65 -23.96 59.91
CA ALA A 426 -13.16 -25.29 60.25
C ALA A 426 -12.44 -25.32 61.61
N ASN A 427 -11.59 -24.33 61.90
CA ASN A 427 -10.90 -24.18 63.18
C ASN A 427 -11.87 -23.90 64.35
N TYR A 428 -12.90 -23.09 64.14
CA TYR A 428 -13.93 -22.83 65.15
C TYR A 428 -14.77 -24.08 65.42
N VAL A 429 -15.25 -24.75 64.38
CA VAL A 429 -16.02 -26.00 64.47
C VAL A 429 -15.21 -27.08 65.17
N TRP A 430 -13.90 -27.21 64.87
CA TRP A 430 -13.03 -28.13 65.58
C TRP A 430 -13.00 -27.84 67.07
N LYS A 431 -12.64 -26.61 67.46
CA LYS A 431 -12.51 -26.23 68.88
C LYS A 431 -13.82 -26.26 69.66
N THR A 432 -14.93 -25.95 69.00
CA THR A 432 -16.23 -25.69 69.65
C THR A 432 -17.14 -26.91 69.67
N TYR A 433 -17.01 -27.81 68.71
CA TYR A 433 -17.90 -28.97 68.54
C TYR A 433 -17.15 -30.32 68.50
N ILE A 434 -16.06 -30.44 67.74
CA ILE A 434 -15.33 -31.72 67.63
C ILE A 434 -14.51 -32.01 68.89
N LYS A 435 -13.75 -31.02 69.38
CA LYS A 435 -12.82 -31.13 70.52
C LYS A 435 -13.48 -31.55 71.85
N PRO A 436 -14.73 -31.13 72.18
CA PRO A 436 -15.43 -31.61 73.38
C PRO A 436 -16.07 -33.01 73.26
N THR A 437 -16.14 -33.62 72.08
CA THR A 437 -16.78 -34.95 71.91
C THR A 437 -16.03 -36.06 72.64
N LYS A 438 -16.76 -37.10 73.07
CA LYS A 438 -16.19 -38.32 73.65
C LYS A 438 -15.53 -39.24 72.61
N ALA A 439 -15.78 -39.03 71.33
CA ALA A 439 -15.30 -39.86 70.23
C ALA A 439 -13.79 -40.15 70.33
N ALA A 440 -13.45 -41.44 70.47
CA ALA A 440 -12.07 -41.92 70.53
C ALA A 440 -11.43 -42.01 69.13
N SER A 441 -12.26 -42.18 68.09
CA SER A 441 -11.85 -42.26 66.69
C SER A 441 -12.59 -41.24 65.83
N ILE A 442 -11.85 -40.38 65.14
CA ILE A 442 -12.39 -39.44 64.16
C ILE A 442 -12.02 -39.93 62.75
N LEU A 443 -13.00 -39.93 61.86
CA LEU A 443 -12.86 -40.23 60.43
C LEU A 443 -13.15 -38.95 59.65
N ILE A 444 -12.31 -38.58 58.68
CA ILE A 444 -12.52 -37.38 57.86
C ILE A 444 -12.71 -37.79 56.40
N VAL A 445 -13.70 -37.22 55.73
CA VAL A 445 -13.85 -37.31 54.27
C VAL A 445 -13.91 -35.89 53.71
N ALA A 446 -12.94 -35.53 52.86
CA ALA A 446 -12.77 -34.16 52.40
C ALA A 446 -12.50 -34.06 50.89
N HIS A 447 -13.33 -33.27 50.20
CA HIS A 447 -13.25 -33.06 48.75
C HIS A 447 -12.47 -31.79 48.42
N SER A 448 -11.57 -31.86 47.44
CA SER A 448 -10.85 -30.73 46.86
C SER A 448 -10.18 -29.85 47.94
N TYR A 449 -10.62 -28.58 48.07
CA TYR A 449 -10.16 -27.61 49.07
C TYR A 449 -10.39 -28.07 50.53
N GLY A 450 -11.37 -28.94 50.79
CA GLY A 450 -11.58 -29.53 52.12
C GLY A 450 -10.35 -30.27 52.66
N GLY A 451 -9.46 -30.77 51.79
CA GLY A 451 -8.18 -31.34 52.23
C GLY A 451 -7.15 -30.30 52.67
N ILE A 452 -7.18 -29.06 52.14
CA ILE A 452 -6.40 -27.94 52.70
C ILE A 452 -6.88 -27.68 54.14
N LEU A 453 -8.20 -27.60 54.35
CA LEU A 453 -8.78 -27.45 55.70
C LEU A 453 -8.35 -28.58 56.63
N THR A 454 -8.34 -29.82 56.14
CA THR A 454 -7.92 -31.01 56.90
C THR A 454 -6.45 -30.94 57.32
N VAL A 455 -5.54 -30.53 56.43
CA VAL A 455 -4.11 -30.36 56.74
C VAL A 455 -3.88 -29.19 57.70
N LEU A 456 -4.60 -28.07 57.52
CA LEU A 456 -4.52 -26.91 58.44
C LEU A 456 -5.04 -27.23 59.85
N LEU A 457 -6.05 -28.10 59.98
CA LEU A 457 -6.51 -28.62 61.28
C LEU A 457 -5.46 -29.53 61.92
N ALA A 458 -4.85 -30.41 61.13
CA ALA A 458 -3.80 -31.33 61.59
C ALA A 458 -2.54 -30.61 62.09
N ASP A 459 -2.22 -29.44 61.55
CA ASP A 459 -1.13 -28.60 62.03
C ASP A 459 -1.52 -27.82 63.30
N LYS A 460 -2.65 -27.08 63.26
CA LYS A 460 -3.11 -26.22 64.37
C LYS A 460 -3.46 -26.98 65.64
N GLU A 461 -4.01 -28.19 65.54
CA GLU A 461 -4.50 -28.99 66.68
C GLU A 461 -3.77 -30.35 66.83
N LYS A 462 -2.55 -30.42 66.30
CA LYS A 462 -1.73 -31.62 66.12
C LYS A 462 -1.78 -32.66 67.24
N LYS A 463 -1.57 -32.26 68.51
CA LYS A 463 -1.56 -33.19 69.67
C LYS A 463 -2.88 -33.94 69.87
N GLU A 464 -3.99 -33.31 69.51
CA GLU A 464 -5.33 -33.89 69.60
C GLU A 464 -5.67 -34.65 68.31
N PHE A 465 -5.33 -34.04 67.16
CA PHE A 465 -5.57 -34.60 65.83
C PHE A 465 -4.84 -35.94 65.64
N GLU A 466 -3.52 -36.00 65.88
CA GLU A 466 -2.71 -37.23 65.81
C GLU A 466 -3.08 -38.26 66.91
N LYS A 467 -3.82 -37.84 67.96
CA LYS A 467 -4.39 -38.76 68.97
C LYS A 467 -5.72 -39.38 68.54
N ARG A 468 -6.62 -38.63 67.88
CA ARG A 468 -8.01 -39.05 67.63
C ARG A 468 -8.35 -39.37 66.17
N VAL A 469 -7.75 -38.70 65.18
CA VAL A 469 -8.07 -38.95 63.76
C VAL A 469 -7.41 -40.25 63.29
N LYS A 470 -8.22 -41.23 62.86
CA LYS A 470 -7.75 -42.59 62.50
C LYS A 470 -7.72 -42.87 61.01
N ALA A 471 -8.55 -42.19 60.23
CA ALA A 471 -8.54 -42.29 58.78
C ALA A 471 -9.02 -40.97 58.13
N ILE A 472 -8.42 -40.64 56.99
CA ILE A 472 -8.75 -39.48 56.18
C ILE A 472 -8.87 -39.93 54.72
N ALA A 473 -10.06 -39.83 54.14
CA ALA A 473 -10.25 -39.99 52.71
C ALA A 473 -10.28 -38.61 52.06
N LEU A 474 -9.31 -38.35 51.19
CA LEU A 474 -9.28 -37.15 50.35
C LEU A 474 -9.75 -37.51 48.95
N THR A 475 -10.63 -36.70 48.36
CA THR A 475 -11.08 -36.83 46.97
C THR A 475 -10.66 -35.60 46.17
N ASP A 476 -9.93 -35.83 45.09
CA ASP A 476 -9.29 -34.84 44.21
C ASP A 476 -8.65 -33.64 44.95
N SER A 477 -7.94 -33.92 46.05
CA SER A 477 -7.60 -32.86 47.00
C SER A 477 -6.37 -32.03 46.60
N VAL A 478 -6.56 -30.72 46.60
CA VAL A 478 -5.53 -29.68 46.40
C VAL A 478 -4.71 -29.35 47.67
N HIS A 479 -4.65 -30.25 48.65
CA HIS A 479 -3.98 -30.06 49.94
C HIS A 479 -2.49 -29.64 49.87
N GLY A 480 -1.79 -29.93 48.77
CA GLY A 480 -0.42 -29.48 48.53
C GLY A 480 -0.25 -27.94 48.49
N TYR A 481 -1.31 -27.19 48.18
CA TYR A 481 -1.32 -25.72 48.20
C TYR A 481 -1.52 -25.12 49.60
N SER A 482 -1.65 -25.93 50.65
CA SER A 482 -1.83 -25.45 52.05
C SER A 482 -0.61 -24.73 52.63
N GLY A 483 0.57 -24.84 52.01
CA GLY A 483 1.84 -24.33 52.54
C GLY A 483 2.39 -25.10 53.75
N VAL A 484 1.66 -26.09 54.26
CA VAL A 484 2.01 -26.89 55.45
C VAL A 484 2.77 -28.15 55.04
N LYS A 485 3.81 -28.50 55.81
CA LYS A 485 4.58 -29.74 55.60
C LYS A 485 3.80 -30.96 56.12
N ILE A 486 3.31 -31.80 55.22
CA ILE A 486 2.58 -33.03 55.53
C ILE A 486 3.36 -33.91 56.52
N SER A 487 2.77 -34.20 57.69
CA SER A 487 3.41 -34.99 58.74
C SER A 487 3.50 -36.48 58.36
N LYS A 488 4.43 -37.22 58.99
CA LYS A 488 4.50 -38.69 58.82
C LYS A 488 3.19 -39.37 59.23
N TYR A 489 2.50 -38.84 60.24
CA TYR A 489 1.21 -39.36 60.70
C TYR A 489 0.13 -39.19 59.64
N LEU A 490 0.01 -37.99 59.05
CA LEU A 490 -0.95 -37.73 57.98
C LEU A 490 -0.81 -38.76 56.84
N LYS A 491 0.39 -39.01 56.34
CA LYS A 491 0.63 -39.99 55.27
C LYS A 491 0.27 -41.43 55.62
N GLN A 492 0.31 -41.78 56.90
CA GLN A 492 -0.08 -43.11 57.38
C GLN A 492 -1.60 -43.26 57.49
N VAL A 493 -2.33 -42.20 57.87
CA VAL A 493 -3.79 -42.24 58.06
C VAL A 493 -4.60 -41.72 56.87
N SER A 494 -3.96 -41.28 55.79
CA SER A 494 -4.64 -40.66 54.64
C SER A 494 -4.33 -41.29 53.29
N LYS A 495 -5.32 -41.22 52.39
CA LYS A 495 -5.23 -41.52 50.96
C LYS A 495 -5.91 -40.41 50.17
N ASN A 496 -5.38 -40.07 48.99
CA ASN A 496 -6.00 -39.13 48.05
C ASN A 496 -6.41 -39.85 46.76
N TRP A 497 -7.71 -40.00 46.54
CA TRP A 497 -8.26 -40.54 45.29
C TRP A 497 -8.30 -39.41 44.25
N ILE A 498 -7.56 -39.57 43.15
CA ILE A 498 -7.47 -38.62 42.05
C ILE A 498 -8.08 -39.20 40.77
N SER A 499 -8.62 -38.34 39.90
CA SER A 499 -9.23 -38.78 38.64
C SER A 499 -8.22 -39.47 37.72
N SER A 500 -8.54 -40.66 37.21
CA SER A 500 -7.71 -41.45 36.30
C SER A 500 -8.49 -42.62 35.70
N THR A 501 -8.14 -42.98 34.45
CA THR A 501 -8.54 -44.21 33.74
C THR A 501 -8.08 -45.51 34.40
N SER A 502 -7.14 -45.45 35.35
CA SER A 502 -6.60 -46.65 36.00
C SER A 502 -7.66 -47.25 36.94
N PRO A 503 -7.72 -48.58 37.15
CA PRO A 503 -8.69 -49.20 38.05
C PRO A 503 -8.71 -48.56 39.45
N LEU A 504 -9.87 -48.56 40.11
CA LEU A 504 -10.03 -48.04 41.48
C LEU A 504 -8.95 -48.57 42.43
N ASP A 505 -8.44 -47.71 43.30
CA ASP A 505 -7.34 -47.98 44.25
C ASP A 505 -5.96 -48.28 43.61
N ALA A 506 -5.81 -48.25 42.28
CA ALA A 506 -4.50 -48.39 41.63
C ALA A 506 -3.52 -47.28 42.10
N PRO A 507 -2.25 -47.62 42.42
CA PRO A 507 -1.30 -46.66 42.98
C PRO A 507 -0.86 -45.63 41.94
N MET A 508 -0.98 -44.35 42.28
CA MET A 508 -0.63 -43.23 41.39
C MET A 508 0.70 -42.59 41.78
N LYS A 509 1.40 -41.99 40.80
CA LYS A 509 2.69 -41.32 41.01
C LYS A 509 2.55 -40.22 42.08
N THR A 510 3.16 -40.46 43.23
CA THR A 510 3.10 -39.61 44.42
C THR A 510 4.51 -39.11 44.78
N PRO A 511 4.72 -37.82 45.06
CA PRO A 511 5.99 -37.34 45.63
C PRO A 511 6.20 -37.81 47.08
N ASP A 512 7.41 -38.18 47.47
CA ASP A 512 7.72 -38.68 48.83
C ASP A 512 7.32 -37.71 49.96
N PHE A 513 7.22 -36.42 49.66
CA PHE A 513 6.81 -35.37 50.61
C PHE A 513 5.29 -35.27 50.80
N ASP A 514 4.47 -35.94 49.97
CA ASP A 514 3.02 -35.75 49.83
C ASP A 514 2.18 -36.90 50.44
N ILE A 515 0.84 -36.82 50.35
CA ILE A 515 -0.10 -37.90 50.70
C ILE A 515 -0.19 -38.94 49.57
N THR A 516 -0.24 -40.23 49.91
CA THR A 516 -0.39 -41.36 48.97
C THR A 516 -1.59 -41.17 48.04
N ARG A 517 -1.31 -41.06 46.73
CA ARG A 517 -2.32 -40.90 45.69
C ARG A 517 -2.71 -42.26 45.10
N VAL A 518 -4.00 -42.46 44.88
CA VAL A 518 -4.58 -43.65 44.25
C VAL A 518 -5.61 -43.24 43.20
N SER A 519 -5.91 -44.11 42.24
CA SER A 519 -6.92 -43.84 41.22
C SER A 519 -8.32 -43.90 41.80
N ALA A 520 -9.17 -42.94 41.42
CA ALA A 520 -10.61 -42.96 41.63
C ALA A 520 -11.36 -43.96 40.72
N GLY A 521 -10.72 -44.47 39.65
CA GLY A 521 -11.38 -45.35 38.67
C GLY A 521 -12.38 -44.60 37.78
N THR A 522 -12.06 -43.36 37.41
CA THR A 522 -12.98 -42.42 36.75
C THR A 522 -12.43 -41.94 35.41
N ILE A 523 -12.93 -42.55 34.33
CA ILE A 523 -13.17 -42.01 32.97
C ILE A 523 -14.09 -43.00 32.25
#